data_AF-A0AAW9U8P4-F1
#
_entry.id   AF-A0AAW9U8P4-F1
#
_cell.length_a   1.000
_cell.length_b   1.000
_cell.length_c   1.000
_cell.angle_alpha   90.00
_cell.angle_beta   90.00
_cell.angle_gamma   90.00
#
_symmetry.space_group_name_H-M   'P 1'
#
loop_
_entity.id
_entity.type
_entity.pdbx_description
1 polymer ?
#
loop_
_entity_poly.entity_id
_entity_poly.type
_entity_poly.pdbx_seq_one_letter_code
_entity_poly.pdbx_strand_id
1 'polypeptide(L)'
;MKEAECYPGKRVGRLTLIEKRRIPNGRYTRGGWLCRCDCGTEKVFRTDGLGVNKSRSTLSCGCYNAELVQGNNFHKKYKTADSQKDSKYHRLYHTWAHMRQRCMNSNDKAYPKYGGRGISVCTEWNDYKNFKKWALENGFDINKTGIEQSIDRIDVNGNYEPQNCRWVDRYVQANNKRNNVYIKVCGKYYTYGELARETGIDRLTLYARYKHGKRNEELIAPINENMSHKRKELTAA
;
A
#
# COMPACT_ATOMS: atom_id res chain seq x y z
N MET A 1 -2.83 -35.37 -7.85
CA MET A 1 -2.01 -35.65 -9.04
C MET A 1 -1.86 -37.16 -9.13
N LYS A 2 -1.73 -37.75 -10.33
CA LYS A 2 -1.43 -39.20 -10.41
C LYS A 2 0.05 -39.42 -10.14
N GLU A 3 0.43 -40.56 -9.54
CA GLU A 3 1.83 -40.85 -9.18
C GLU A 3 2.77 -40.85 -10.39
N ALA A 4 2.25 -41.25 -11.56
CA ALA A 4 2.97 -41.20 -12.84
C ALA A 4 3.35 -39.78 -13.31
N GLU A 5 2.74 -38.75 -12.74
CA GLU A 5 3.01 -37.35 -13.10
C GLU A 5 4.05 -36.70 -12.18
N CYS A 6 4.51 -37.37 -11.12
CA CYS A 6 5.46 -36.82 -10.16
C CYS A 6 6.90 -37.27 -10.44
N TYR A 7 7.82 -36.34 -10.63
CA TYR A 7 9.25 -36.58 -10.84
C TYR A 7 10.12 -35.54 -10.09
N PRO A 8 11.38 -35.86 -9.74
CA PRO A 8 12.28 -34.91 -9.09
C PRO A 8 12.45 -33.63 -9.92
N GLY A 9 12.46 -32.48 -9.26
CA GLY A 9 12.52 -31.15 -9.91
C GLY A 9 11.17 -30.61 -10.37
N LYS A 10 10.10 -31.42 -10.40
CA LYS A 10 8.76 -30.92 -10.75
C LYS A 10 8.30 -29.88 -9.73
N ARG A 11 7.79 -28.75 -10.23
CA ARG A 11 7.19 -27.69 -9.41
C ARG A 11 5.66 -27.82 -9.34
N VAL A 12 5.12 -27.69 -8.14
CA VAL A 12 3.68 -27.69 -7.84
C VAL A 12 3.39 -26.54 -6.88
N GLY A 13 2.86 -25.43 -7.40
CA GLY A 13 2.78 -24.19 -6.65
C GLY A 13 4.17 -23.69 -6.25
N ARG A 14 4.40 -23.51 -4.95
CA ARG A 14 5.69 -23.13 -4.35
C ARG A 14 6.57 -24.31 -3.93
N LEU A 15 6.12 -25.54 -4.18
CA LEU A 15 6.86 -26.76 -3.80
C LEU A 15 7.63 -27.29 -5.00
N THR A 16 8.91 -27.59 -4.79
CA THR A 16 9.74 -28.36 -5.72
C THR A 16 9.93 -29.75 -5.15
N LEU A 17 9.54 -30.79 -5.91
CA LEU A 17 9.71 -32.19 -5.52
C LEU A 17 11.20 -32.55 -5.56
N ILE A 18 11.74 -33.08 -4.48
CA ILE A 18 13.16 -33.49 -4.38
C ILE A 18 13.27 -35.01 -4.54
N GLU A 19 12.63 -35.78 -3.66
CA GLU A 19 12.85 -37.22 -3.60
C GLU A 19 11.58 -37.96 -3.14
N LYS A 20 11.37 -39.18 -3.63
CA LYS A 20 10.30 -40.07 -3.16
C LYS A 20 10.57 -40.52 -1.72
N ARG A 21 9.52 -40.52 -0.91
CA ARG A 21 9.52 -40.96 0.49
C ARG A 21 8.28 -41.81 0.78
N ARG A 22 8.38 -42.71 1.75
CA ARG A 22 7.22 -43.44 2.29
C ARG A 22 6.75 -42.73 3.55
N ILE A 23 5.44 -42.51 3.66
CA ILE A 23 4.81 -41.87 4.82
C ILE A 23 4.02 -42.95 5.59
N PRO A 24 4.23 -43.12 6.91
CA PRO A 24 3.43 -44.02 7.72
C PRO A 24 1.93 -43.62 7.71
N ASN A 25 1.04 -44.61 7.61
CA ASN A 25 -0.42 -44.43 7.64
C ASN A 25 -1.06 -45.62 8.35
N GLY A 26 -0.91 -45.67 9.68
CA GLY A 26 -1.28 -46.82 10.49
C GLY A 26 -0.37 -48.01 10.19
N ARG A 27 -0.97 -49.17 9.91
CA ARG A 27 -0.24 -50.41 9.56
C ARG A 27 0.36 -50.43 8.14
N TYR A 28 0.11 -49.40 7.33
CA TYR A 28 0.53 -49.31 5.94
C TYR A 28 1.40 -48.07 5.70
N THR A 29 2.11 -48.03 4.58
CA THR A 29 2.81 -46.82 4.11
C THR A 29 2.17 -46.28 2.84
N ARG A 30 2.12 -44.95 2.71
CA ARG A 30 1.69 -44.26 1.49
C ARG A 30 2.89 -43.65 0.77
N GLY A 31 2.80 -43.53 -0.55
CA GLY A 31 3.78 -42.82 -1.36
C GLY A 31 3.70 -41.31 -1.12
N GLY A 32 4.84 -40.69 -0.88
CA GLY A 32 5.00 -39.26 -0.69
C GLY A 32 6.29 -38.73 -1.31
N TRP A 33 6.48 -37.43 -1.18
CA TRP A 33 7.62 -36.71 -1.72
C TRP A 33 8.18 -35.75 -0.69
N LEU A 34 9.48 -35.82 -0.44
CA LEU A 34 10.22 -34.71 0.14
C LEU A 34 10.18 -33.55 -0.86
N CYS A 35 9.71 -32.40 -0.43
CA CYS A 35 9.63 -31.20 -1.25
C CYS A 35 10.30 -30.03 -0.53
N ARG A 36 10.99 -29.18 -1.29
CA ARG A 36 11.49 -27.88 -0.84
C ARG A 36 10.53 -26.78 -1.27
N CYS A 37 10.08 -25.99 -0.32
CA CYS A 37 9.25 -24.82 -0.56
C CYS A 37 10.11 -23.61 -0.94
N ASP A 38 9.56 -22.65 -1.69
CA ASP A 38 10.25 -21.38 -2.01
C ASP A 38 10.64 -20.59 -0.75
N CYS A 39 9.98 -20.81 0.39
CA CYS A 39 10.38 -20.23 1.68
C CYS A 39 11.57 -20.96 2.36
N GLY A 40 12.21 -21.90 1.66
CA GLY A 40 13.35 -22.67 2.16
C GLY A 40 13.00 -23.90 3.01
N THR A 41 11.75 -24.04 3.45
CA THR A 41 11.33 -25.19 4.28
C THR A 41 11.22 -26.47 3.47
N GLU A 42 11.78 -27.56 3.99
CA GLU A 42 11.63 -28.91 3.43
C GLU A 42 10.64 -29.74 4.26
N LYS A 43 9.70 -30.40 3.59
CA LYS A 43 8.69 -31.27 4.23
C LYS A 43 8.29 -32.41 3.30
N VAL A 44 7.84 -33.52 3.90
CA VAL A 44 7.30 -34.66 3.16
C VAL A 44 5.80 -34.49 2.97
N PHE A 45 5.32 -34.53 1.73
CA PHE A 45 3.91 -34.41 1.35
C PHE A 45 3.42 -35.69 0.70
N ARG A 46 2.14 -36.01 0.90
CA ARG A 46 1.52 -37.16 0.23
C ARG A 46 1.32 -36.86 -1.25
N THR A 47 1.56 -37.87 -2.09
CA THR A 47 1.43 -37.74 -3.55
C THR A 47 0.02 -37.34 -3.99
N ASP A 48 -1.01 -37.88 -3.33
CA ASP A 48 -2.42 -37.57 -3.62
C ASP A 48 -2.83 -36.15 -3.18
N GLY A 49 -2.09 -35.53 -2.25
CA GLY A 49 -2.28 -34.15 -1.82
C GLY A 49 -1.59 -33.11 -2.72
N LEU A 50 -0.66 -33.51 -3.57
CA LEU A 50 0.01 -32.63 -4.54
C LEU A 50 -0.85 -32.55 -5.83
N GLY A 51 -1.10 -31.37 -6.41
CA GLY A 51 -1.79 -31.26 -7.72
C GLY A 51 -2.81 -30.14 -7.91
N VAL A 52 -3.64 -30.28 -8.96
CA VAL A 52 -4.29 -29.17 -9.71
C VAL A 52 -5.72 -28.84 -9.30
N ASN A 53 -6.31 -29.59 -8.36
CA ASN A 53 -7.70 -29.33 -7.95
C ASN A 53 -7.70 -28.32 -6.81
N LYS A 54 -7.91 -27.04 -7.16
CA LYS A 54 -7.77 -25.85 -6.29
C LYS A 54 -8.44 -25.96 -4.92
N SER A 55 -9.44 -26.82 -4.75
CA SER A 55 -10.17 -26.98 -3.48
C SER A 55 -9.47 -27.86 -2.44
N ARG A 56 -8.52 -28.75 -2.82
CA ARG A 56 -7.90 -29.70 -1.86
C ARG A 56 -6.42 -30.00 -2.08
N SER A 57 -5.70 -29.17 -2.83
CA SER A 57 -4.29 -29.42 -3.14
C SER A 57 -3.32 -28.60 -2.28
N THR A 58 -2.25 -29.24 -1.81
CA THR A 58 -1.16 -28.59 -1.09
C THR A 58 -0.19 -27.94 -2.09
N LEU A 59 -0.14 -26.61 -2.08
CA LEU A 59 0.68 -25.81 -3.00
C LEU A 59 1.87 -25.12 -2.32
N SER A 60 2.03 -25.27 -1.01
CA SER A 60 3.14 -24.73 -0.23
C SER A 60 3.30 -25.52 1.06
N CYS A 61 4.37 -25.28 1.83
CA CYS A 61 4.59 -25.92 3.13
C CYS A 61 3.65 -25.48 4.27
N GLY A 62 2.62 -24.68 3.94
CA GLY A 62 1.80 -23.90 4.87
C GLY A 62 2.14 -22.42 4.87
N CYS A 63 3.31 -22.01 4.36
CA CYS A 63 3.74 -20.60 4.34
C CYS A 63 2.78 -19.68 3.57
N TYR A 64 2.20 -20.15 2.45
CA TYR A 64 1.24 -19.38 1.67
C TYR A 64 -0.03 -19.10 2.47
N ASN A 65 -0.56 -20.12 3.16
CA ASN A 65 -1.70 -19.93 4.05
C ASN A 65 -1.32 -19.09 5.28
N ALA A 66 -0.10 -19.19 5.79
CA ALA A 66 0.38 -18.32 6.87
C ALA A 66 0.47 -16.86 6.41
N GLU A 67 0.95 -16.58 5.20
CA GLU A 67 0.93 -15.27 4.56
C GLU A 67 -0.50 -14.76 4.38
N LEU A 68 -1.42 -15.60 3.90
CA LEU A 68 -2.84 -15.25 3.73
C LEU A 68 -3.58 -15.03 5.06
N VAL A 69 -3.31 -15.85 6.08
CA VAL A 69 -3.91 -15.72 7.42
C VAL A 69 -3.34 -14.50 8.14
N GLN A 70 -2.05 -14.18 7.95
CA GLN A 70 -1.51 -12.88 8.35
C GLN A 70 -2.22 -11.74 7.59
N GLY A 71 -2.49 -11.94 6.30
CA GLY A 71 -3.31 -11.08 5.42
C GLY A 71 -4.73 -10.79 5.92
N ASN A 72 -5.44 -11.81 6.41
CA ASN A 72 -6.86 -11.72 6.74
C ASN A 72 -7.16 -11.50 8.24
N ASN A 73 -6.17 -11.66 9.14
CA ASN A 73 -6.33 -11.45 10.59
C ASN A 73 -5.54 -10.25 11.16
N PHE A 74 -5.14 -9.28 10.32
CA PHE A 74 -4.38 -8.10 10.78
C PHE A 74 -5.01 -7.39 11.99
N HIS A 75 -6.35 -7.32 12.06
CA HIS A 75 -7.04 -6.66 13.17
C HIS A 75 -7.10 -7.49 14.47
N LYS A 76 -7.03 -8.82 14.41
CA LYS A 76 -7.27 -9.68 15.59
C LYS A 76 -6.03 -9.87 16.48
N LYS A 77 -4.82 -9.74 15.94
CA LYS A 77 -3.58 -10.09 16.67
C LYS A 77 -3.04 -8.98 17.58
N TYR A 78 -3.45 -7.73 17.38
CA TYR A 78 -2.86 -6.57 18.07
C TYR A 78 -3.88 -5.82 18.93
N LYS A 79 -4.70 -6.54 19.71
CA LYS A 79 -5.57 -5.91 20.71
C LYS A 79 -4.72 -5.22 21.79
N THR A 80 -4.42 -3.95 21.57
CA THR A 80 -3.81 -3.05 22.55
C THR A 80 -4.87 -2.14 23.15
N ALA A 81 -4.56 -1.44 24.24
CA ALA A 81 -5.43 -0.38 24.76
C ALA A 81 -5.76 0.66 23.67
N ASP A 82 -4.84 0.94 22.76
CA ASP A 82 -5.04 1.88 21.66
C ASP A 82 -5.95 1.37 20.54
N SER A 83 -6.28 0.07 20.53
CA SER A 83 -7.26 -0.47 19.57
C SER A 83 -8.71 -0.14 19.94
N GLN A 84 -8.97 0.29 21.17
CA GLN A 84 -10.30 0.66 21.65
C GLN A 84 -10.74 2.02 21.11
N LYS A 85 -12.03 2.19 20.82
CA LYS A 85 -12.59 3.41 20.19
C LYS A 85 -12.45 4.67 21.05
N ASP A 86 -12.47 4.48 22.37
CA ASP A 86 -12.32 5.53 23.39
C ASP A 86 -10.86 5.89 23.66
N SER A 87 -9.89 5.14 23.13
CA SER A 87 -8.49 5.50 23.27
C SER A 87 -8.19 6.78 22.50
N LYS A 88 -7.50 7.72 23.18
CA LYS A 88 -6.93 8.91 22.56
C LYS A 88 -5.97 8.60 21.40
N TYR A 89 -5.40 7.39 21.34
CA TYR A 89 -4.52 6.92 20.27
C TYR A 89 -5.22 6.03 19.23
N HIS A 90 -6.55 5.89 19.29
CA HIS A 90 -7.31 5.05 18.36
C HIS A 90 -7.02 5.36 16.89
N ARG A 91 -6.94 6.64 16.54
CA ARG A 91 -6.58 7.10 15.18
C ARG A 91 -5.20 6.64 14.75
N LEU A 92 -4.22 6.70 15.65
CA LEU A 92 -2.85 6.26 15.36
C LEU A 92 -2.78 4.75 15.12
N TYR A 93 -3.43 3.98 15.99
CA TYR A 93 -3.53 2.53 15.86
C TYR A 93 -4.21 2.13 14.54
N HIS A 94 -5.33 2.77 14.19
CA HIS A 94 -6.01 2.50 12.92
C HIS A 94 -5.19 2.90 11.69
N THR A 95 -4.44 4.00 11.78
CA THR A 95 -3.52 4.40 10.70
C THR A 95 -2.47 3.33 10.44
N TRP A 96 -1.85 2.81 11.50
CA TRP A 96 -0.90 1.71 11.44
C TRP A 96 -1.51 0.42 10.88
N ALA A 97 -2.69 0.04 11.38
CA ALA A 97 -3.39 -1.17 10.93
C ALA A 97 -3.74 -1.11 9.44
N HIS A 98 -4.32 0.02 8.99
CA HIS A 98 -4.65 0.23 7.58
C HIS A 98 -3.39 0.30 6.71
N MET A 99 -2.31 0.92 7.19
CA MET A 99 -1.01 0.96 6.50
C MET A 99 -0.49 -0.44 6.20
N ARG A 100 -0.57 -1.36 7.16
CA ARG A 100 -0.13 -2.75 6.98
C ARG A 100 -1.08 -3.52 6.08
N GLN A 101 -2.39 -3.33 6.26
CA GLN A 101 -3.41 -3.98 5.45
C GLN A 101 -3.22 -3.71 3.96
N ARG A 102 -3.08 -2.44 3.54
CA ARG A 102 -2.85 -2.10 2.12
C ARG A 102 -1.53 -2.66 1.55
N CYS A 103 -0.51 -2.92 2.37
CA CYS A 103 0.77 -3.44 1.91
C CYS A 103 0.81 -4.97 1.86
N MET A 104 0.08 -5.65 2.74
CA MET A 104 0.26 -7.09 2.98
C MET A 104 -0.99 -7.94 2.69
N ASN A 105 -2.18 -7.35 2.70
CA ASN A 105 -3.42 -8.07 2.42
C ASN A 105 -3.80 -7.97 0.94
N SER A 106 -3.59 -9.03 0.16
CA SER A 106 -3.93 -9.08 -1.26
C SER A 106 -5.42 -8.91 -1.57
N ASN A 107 -6.30 -9.09 -0.57
CA ASN A 107 -7.74 -8.88 -0.70
C ASN A 107 -8.16 -7.42 -0.44
N ASP A 108 -7.25 -6.56 0.04
CA ASP A 108 -7.54 -5.16 0.28
C ASP A 108 -7.69 -4.39 -1.04
N LYS A 109 -8.71 -3.53 -1.14
CA LYS A 109 -8.98 -2.74 -2.36
C LYS A 109 -7.81 -1.84 -2.76
N ALA A 110 -7.01 -1.40 -1.79
CA ALA A 110 -5.83 -0.59 -2.04
C ALA A 110 -4.60 -1.43 -2.41
N TYR A 111 -4.58 -2.74 -2.13
CA TYR A 111 -3.39 -3.58 -2.32
C TYR A 111 -2.72 -3.45 -3.70
N PRO A 112 -3.44 -3.45 -4.84
CA PRO A 112 -2.81 -3.27 -6.15
C PRO A 112 -2.01 -1.96 -6.30
N LYS A 113 -2.34 -0.93 -5.51
CA LYS A 113 -1.66 0.38 -5.50
C LYS A 113 -0.51 0.46 -4.48
N TYR A 114 -0.37 -0.54 -3.62
CA TYR A 114 0.62 -0.61 -2.55
C TYR A 114 1.37 -1.94 -2.61
N GLY A 115 0.94 -2.96 -1.87
CA GLY A 115 1.62 -4.26 -1.80
C GLY A 115 1.83 -4.93 -3.16
N GLY A 116 0.84 -4.81 -4.07
CA GLY A 116 0.94 -5.31 -5.44
C GLY A 116 2.02 -4.62 -6.29
N ARG A 117 2.59 -3.50 -5.82
CA ARG A 117 3.72 -2.80 -6.45
C ARG A 117 5.06 -3.09 -5.76
N GLY A 118 5.09 -3.96 -4.75
CA GLY A 118 6.28 -4.23 -3.94
C GLY A 118 6.51 -3.24 -2.79
N ILE A 119 5.55 -2.35 -2.50
CA ILE A 119 5.64 -1.45 -1.34
C ILE A 119 5.39 -2.25 -0.07
N SER A 120 6.31 -2.16 0.88
CA SER A 120 6.24 -2.86 2.16
C SER A 120 6.29 -1.90 3.36
N VAL A 121 6.18 -2.47 4.55
CA VAL A 121 6.39 -1.79 5.83
C VAL A 121 7.67 -2.34 6.43
N CYS A 122 8.54 -1.47 6.97
CA CYS A 122 9.77 -1.91 7.61
C CYS A 122 9.50 -2.90 8.75
N THR A 123 10.46 -3.79 9.01
CA THR A 123 10.29 -4.89 9.97
C THR A 123 10.02 -4.38 11.38
N GLU A 124 10.63 -3.26 11.78
CA GLU A 124 10.46 -2.62 13.09
C GLU A 124 9.01 -2.23 13.37
N TRP A 125 8.30 -1.74 12.34
CA TRP A 125 6.91 -1.31 12.43
C TRP A 125 5.92 -2.47 12.36
N ASN A 126 6.38 -3.72 12.36
CA ASN A 126 5.50 -4.86 12.68
C ASN A 126 5.06 -4.87 14.15
N ASP A 127 5.82 -4.21 15.03
CA ASP A 127 5.40 -3.90 16.39
C ASP A 127 4.77 -2.49 16.42
N TYR A 128 3.50 -2.43 16.84
CA TYR A 128 2.79 -1.18 17.01
C TYR A 128 3.47 -0.24 18.00
N LYS A 129 4.14 -0.76 19.05
CA LYS A 129 4.86 0.08 20.02
C LYS A 129 5.97 0.90 19.37
N ASN A 130 6.72 0.27 18.46
CA ASN A 130 7.79 0.94 17.71
C ASN A 130 7.23 2.01 16.78
N PHE A 131 6.17 1.68 16.04
CA PHE A 131 5.50 2.66 15.18
C PHE A 131 4.93 3.83 15.99
N LYS A 132 4.28 3.57 17.13
CA LYS A 132 3.73 4.59 18.02
C LYS A 132 4.82 5.51 18.55
N LYS A 133 5.94 4.95 19.02
CA LYS A 133 7.09 5.72 19.49
C LYS A 133 7.59 6.67 18.40
N TRP A 134 7.88 6.13 17.22
CA TRP A 134 8.31 6.93 16.07
C TRP A 134 7.29 8.03 15.75
N ALA A 135 6.00 7.71 15.71
CA ALA A 135 4.97 8.67 15.34
C ALA A 135 4.95 9.87 16.30
N LEU A 136 5.01 9.62 17.62
CA LEU A 136 5.03 10.67 18.63
C LEU A 136 6.32 11.51 18.56
N GLU A 137 7.46 10.89 18.31
CA GLU A 137 8.75 11.59 18.16
C GLU A 137 8.85 12.39 16.86
N ASN A 138 8.03 12.05 15.85
CA ASN A 138 8.12 12.62 14.49
C ASN A 138 6.87 13.43 14.10
N GLY A 139 6.20 14.02 15.09
CA GLY A 139 5.21 15.07 14.85
C GLY A 139 3.76 14.60 14.72
N PHE A 140 3.42 13.36 15.08
CA PHE A 140 2.03 12.97 15.28
C PHE A 140 1.42 13.80 16.40
N ASP A 141 0.29 14.43 16.13
CA ASP A 141 -0.45 15.26 17.07
C ASP A 141 -1.80 14.61 17.32
N ILE A 142 -2.03 14.26 18.59
CA ILE A 142 -3.22 13.58 19.04
C ILE A 142 -4.49 14.42 18.90
N ASN A 143 -4.35 15.74 18.90
CA ASN A 143 -5.47 16.68 18.81
C ASN A 143 -5.86 16.95 17.35
N LYS A 144 -5.01 16.60 16.38
CA LYS A 144 -5.32 16.76 14.95
C LYS A 144 -6.23 15.65 14.44
N THR A 145 -7.19 16.04 13.61
CA THR A 145 -8.06 15.13 12.87
C THR A 145 -7.33 14.48 11.70
N GLY A 146 -7.94 13.45 11.09
CA GLY A 146 -7.38 12.80 9.90
C GLY A 146 -7.26 13.70 8.67
N ILE A 147 -7.98 14.83 8.65
CA ILE A 147 -7.91 15.84 7.59
C ILE A 147 -6.66 16.73 7.76
N GLU A 148 -6.36 17.08 9.00
CA GLU A 148 -5.23 17.94 9.37
C GLU A 148 -3.92 17.16 9.44
N GLN A 149 -3.99 15.84 9.68
CA GLN A 149 -2.81 15.00 9.80
C GLN A 149 -3.05 13.55 9.39
N SER A 150 -2.28 13.09 8.41
CA SER A 150 -2.24 11.71 7.93
C SER A 150 -0.81 11.28 7.64
N ILE A 151 -0.56 9.96 7.64
CA ILE A 151 0.74 9.42 7.24
C ILE A 151 0.91 9.50 5.73
N ASP A 152 2.00 10.10 5.29
CA ASP A 152 2.41 10.24 3.89
C ASP A 152 3.80 9.61 3.68
N ARG A 153 4.10 9.22 2.44
CA ARG A 153 5.43 8.73 2.06
C ARG A 153 6.14 9.76 1.20
N ILE A 154 7.30 10.28 1.61
CA ILE A 154 8.04 11.34 0.88
C ILE A 154 8.29 10.93 -0.57
N ASP A 155 8.86 9.73 -0.78
CA ASP A 155 8.84 9.02 -2.05
C ASP A 155 7.63 8.09 -2.09
N VAL A 156 6.67 8.42 -2.98
CA VAL A 156 5.45 7.65 -3.24
C VAL A 156 5.71 6.21 -3.74
N ASN A 157 6.92 5.93 -4.22
CA ASN A 157 7.37 4.62 -4.66
C ASN A 157 8.14 3.85 -3.57
N GLY A 158 8.69 4.53 -2.57
CA GLY A 158 9.41 3.93 -1.46
C GLY A 158 8.53 3.25 -0.41
N ASN A 159 9.14 2.57 0.58
CA ASN A 159 8.43 1.81 1.61
C ASN A 159 7.85 2.68 2.73
N TYR A 160 7.06 2.10 3.62
CA TYR A 160 6.73 2.69 4.91
C TYR A 160 7.87 2.46 5.89
N GLU A 161 8.64 3.50 6.16
CA GLU A 161 9.82 3.48 7.01
C GLU A 161 10.12 4.89 7.55
N PRO A 162 10.85 5.02 8.68
CA PRO A 162 11.07 6.31 9.34
C PRO A 162 11.56 7.42 8.43
N GLN A 163 12.52 7.10 7.54
CA GLN A 163 13.15 8.04 6.61
C GLN A 163 12.26 8.43 5.42
N ASN A 164 11.27 7.60 5.08
CA ASN A 164 10.39 7.84 3.95
C ASN A 164 8.99 8.25 4.40
N CYS A 165 8.70 8.35 5.69
CA CYS A 165 7.36 8.71 6.18
C CYS A 165 7.35 10.04 6.92
N ARG A 166 6.21 10.73 6.83
CA ARG A 166 5.97 11.99 7.52
C ARG A 166 4.49 12.16 7.86
N TRP A 167 4.20 12.97 8.86
CA TRP A 167 2.85 13.38 9.21
C TRP A 167 2.52 14.72 8.56
N VAL A 168 1.55 14.72 7.65
CA VAL A 168 1.19 15.91 6.87
C VAL A 168 -0.31 16.04 6.70
N ASP A 169 -0.76 17.24 6.35
CA ASP A 169 -2.16 17.47 6.01
C ASP A 169 -2.55 16.82 4.67
N ARG A 170 -3.86 16.80 4.41
CA ARG A 170 -4.43 16.27 3.17
C ARG A 170 -3.93 16.97 1.89
N TYR A 171 -3.50 18.23 1.96
CA TYR A 171 -3.07 19.00 0.80
C TYR A 171 -1.68 18.56 0.36
N VAL A 172 -0.75 18.38 1.30
CA VAL A 172 0.59 17.85 1.01
C VAL A 172 0.48 16.43 0.44
N GLN A 173 -0.35 15.57 1.04
CA GLN A 173 -0.59 14.23 0.51
C GLN A 173 -1.22 14.25 -0.89
N ALA A 174 -2.12 15.20 -1.15
CA ALA A 174 -2.72 15.37 -2.47
C ALA A 174 -1.71 15.79 -3.54
N ASN A 175 -0.71 16.59 -3.18
CA ASN A 175 0.37 17.00 -4.06
C ASN A 175 1.36 15.87 -4.36
N ASN A 176 1.46 14.89 -3.48
CA ASN A 176 2.34 13.73 -3.62
C ASN A 176 1.74 12.58 -4.47
N LYS A 177 0.70 12.88 -5.26
CA LYS A 177 0.10 11.89 -6.16
C LYS A 177 0.88 11.82 -7.47
N ARG A 178 1.15 10.59 -7.92
CA ARG A 178 1.84 10.29 -9.19
C ARG A 178 1.23 10.92 -10.44
N ASN A 179 -0.06 11.27 -10.40
CA ASN A 179 -0.77 11.87 -11.54
C ASN A 179 -0.76 13.40 -11.51
N ASN A 180 -0.04 14.03 -10.59
CA ASN A 180 0.12 15.47 -10.59
C ASN A 180 1.10 15.92 -11.67
N VAL A 181 0.78 17.06 -12.27
CA VAL A 181 1.65 17.74 -13.23
C VAL A 181 2.43 18.81 -12.47
N TYR A 182 3.75 18.76 -12.59
CA TYR A 182 4.64 19.79 -12.09
C TYR A 182 4.92 20.81 -13.19
N ILE A 183 4.76 22.08 -12.84
CA ILE A 183 5.01 23.21 -13.72
C ILE A 183 6.09 24.08 -13.09
N LYS A 184 6.98 24.62 -13.94
CA LYS A 184 8.07 25.48 -13.51
C LYS A 184 7.60 26.93 -13.49
N VAL A 185 7.74 27.59 -12.35
CA VAL A 185 7.45 29.02 -12.14
C VAL A 185 8.60 29.63 -11.37
N CYS A 186 9.24 30.66 -11.94
CA CYS A 186 10.34 31.39 -11.29
C CYS A 186 11.45 30.46 -10.75
N GLY A 187 11.81 29.41 -11.51
CA GLY A 187 12.86 28.46 -11.14
C GLY A 187 12.43 27.33 -10.20
N LYS A 188 11.24 27.39 -9.60
CA LYS A 188 10.70 26.36 -8.70
C LYS A 188 9.62 25.52 -9.40
N TYR A 189 9.46 24.28 -8.96
CA TYR A 189 8.41 23.39 -9.45
C TYR A 189 7.22 23.38 -8.50
N TYR A 190 6.03 23.53 -9.08
CA TYR A 190 4.77 23.52 -8.35
C TYR A 190 3.79 22.57 -9.02
N THR A 191 2.95 21.92 -8.23
CA THR A 191 1.65 21.44 -8.73
C THR A 191 0.70 22.63 -8.90
N TYR A 192 -0.33 22.50 -9.76
CA TYR A 192 -1.36 23.54 -9.87
C TYR A 192 -2.03 23.88 -8.54
N GLY A 193 -2.17 22.90 -7.64
CA GLY A 193 -2.79 23.10 -6.32
C GLY A 193 -1.88 23.81 -5.33
N GLU A 194 -0.55 23.69 -5.47
CA GLU A 194 0.41 24.51 -4.69
C GLU A 194 0.40 25.94 -5.19
N LEU A 195 0.54 26.12 -6.51
CA LEU A 195 0.57 27.44 -7.11
C LEU A 195 -0.71 28.22 -6.85
N ALA A 196 -1.88 27.56 -6.86
CA ALA A 196 -3.15 28.19 -6.53
C ALA A 196 -3.20 28.71 -5.07
N ARG A 197 -2.65 27.95 -4.13
CA ARG A 197 -2.60 28.35 -2.71
C ARG A 197 -1.60 29.48 -2.46
N GLU A 198 -0.47 29.46 -3.15
CA GLU A 198 0.58 30.48 -2.99
C GLU A 198 0.18 31.81 -3.64
N THR A 199 -0.50 31.77 -4.78
CA THR A 199 -0.86 32.98 -5.55
C THR A 199 -2.28 33.48 -5.31
N GLY A 200 -3.15 32.66 -4.72
CA GLY A 200 -4.59 32.93 -4.62
C GLY A 200 -5.35 32.79 -5.93
N ILE A 201 -4.70 32.41 -7.04
CA ILE A 201 -5.33 32.24 -8.35
C ILE A 201 -6.01 30.87 -8.42
N ASP A 202 -7.24 30.84 -8.93
CA ASP A 202 -7.97 29.58 -9.09
C ASP A 202 -7.20 28.53 -9.93
N ARG A 203 -7.27 27.27 -9.48
CA ARG A 203 -6.53 26.15 -10.09
C ARG A 203 -6.91 25.94 -11.56
N LEU A 204 -8.18 26.12 -11.94
CA LEU A 204 -8.62 25.96 -13.32
C LEU A 204 -8.12 27.12 -14.19
N THR A 205 -8.03 28.32 -13.62
CA THR A 205 -7.41 29.49 -14.28
C THR A 205 -5.94 29.23 -14.58
N LEU A 206 -5.16 28.75 -13.60
CA LEU A 206 -3.75 28.37 -13.81
C LEU A 206 -3.60 27.27 -14.86
N TYR A 207 -4.46 26.25 -14.83
CA TYR A 207 -4.48 25.20 -15.85
C TYR A 207 -4.76 25.74 -17.26
N ALA A 208 -5.78 26.59 -17.41
CA ALA A 208 -6.14 27.19 -18.70
C ALA A 208 -5.00 28.05 -19.24
N ARG A 209 -4.41 28.92 -18.40
CA ARG A 209 -3.24 29.74 -18.76
C ARG A 209 -2.08 28.88 -19.24
N TYR A 210 -1.72 27.84 -18.50
CA TYR A 210 -0.63 26.94 -18.88
C TYR A 210 -0.91 26.22 -20.20
N LYS A 211 -2.16 25.76 -20.41
CA LYS A 211 -2.60 25.13 -21.66
C LYS A 211 -2.51 26.09 -22.86
N HIS A 212 -2.77 27.37 -22.65
CA HIS A 212 -2.61 28.44 -23.64
C HIS A 212 -1.16 28.97 -23.75
N GLY A 213 -0.17 28.26 -23.21
CA GLY A 213 1.25 28.59 -23.39
C GLY A 213 1.79 29.64 -22.43
N LYS A 214 1.00 30.17 -21.49
CA LYS A 214 1.46 31.13 -20.47
C LYS A 214 2.44 30.47 -19.50
N ARG A 215 3.52 31.18 -19.14
CA ARG A 215 4.60 30.70 -18.26
C ARG A 215 5.04 31.81 -17.30
N ASN A 216 5.71 31.42 -16.21
CA ASN A 216 6.30 32.33 -15.21
C ASN A 216 5.34 33.47 -14.80
N GLU A 217 5.76 34.72 -14.92
CA GLU A 217 5.02 35.93 -14.56
C GLU A 217 3.64 35.98 -15.24
N GLU A 218 3.55 35.60 -16.52
CA GLU A 218 2.26 35.59 -17.23
C GLU A 218 1.30 34.53 -16.68
N LEU A 219 1.84 33.43 -16.15
CA LEU A 219 1.04 32.37 -15.56
C LEU A 219 0.42 32.81 -14.23
N ILE A 220 1.17 33.60 -13.45
CA ILE A 220 0.76 34.10 -12.12
C ILE A 220 0.26 35.55 -12.14
N ALA A 221 0.03 36.12 -13.32
CA ALA A 221 -0.46 37.49 -13.45
C ALA A 221 -1.81 37.67 -12.70
N PRO A 222 -2.04 38.80 -12.02
CA PRO A 222 -3.32 39.07 -11.36
C PRO A 222 -4.50 38.90 -12.32
N ILE A 223 -5.64 38.41 -11.80
CA ILE A 223 -6.88 38.39 -12.59
C ILE A 223 -7.45 39.80 -12.54
N ASN A 224 -7.56 40.47 -13.70
CA ASN A 224 -8.32 41.72 -13.78
C ASN A 224 -9.80 41.42 -13.52
N GLU A 225 -10.34 41.89 -12.40
CA GLU A 225 -11.73 41.66 -11.95
C GLU A 225 -12.78 42.16 -12.97
N ASN A 226 -12.40 43.04 -13.89
CA ASN A 226 -13.30 43.69 -14.85
C ASN A 226 -13.79 42.82 -16.04
N MET A 227 -13.40 41.55 -16.14
CA MET A 227 -13.85 40.65 -17.23
C MET A 227 -14.88 39.59 -16.80
N SER A 228 -15.15 39.47 -15.50
CA SER A 228 -16.13 38.53 -14.93
C SER A 228 -17.58 38.88 -15.36
N HIS A 229 -17.90 40.17 -15.49
CA HIS A 229 -19.26 40.62 -15.79
C HIS A 229 -19.66 40.54 -17.27
N LYS A 230 -18.71 40.51 -18.22
CA LYS A 230 -19.03 40.52 -19.66
C LYS A 230 -19.54 39.19 -20.23
N ARG A 231 -19.42 38.07 -19.50
CA ARG A 231 -19.88 36.75 -19.97
C ARG A 231 -21.34 36.42 -19.64
N LYS A 232 -22.01 37.19 -18.76
CA LYS A 232 -23.43 36.98 -18.45
C LYS A 232 -24.39 37.72 -19.39
N GLU A 233 -23.93 38.71 -20.15
CA GLU A 233 -24.79 39.50 -21.05
C GLU A 233 -24.81 38.97 -22.49
N LEU A 234 -23.85 38.16 -22.91
CA LEU A 234 -23.78 37.61 -24.28
C LEU A 234 -24.56 36.29 -24.49
N THR A 235 -25.25 35.78 -23.46
CA THR A 235 -26.14 34.61 -23.55
C THR A 235 -27.61 34.97 -23.29
N ALA A 236 -27.94 36.26 -23.22
CA ALA A 236 -29.29 36.76 -22.96
C ALA A 236 -29.78 37.75 -24.04
N ALA A 237 -29.17 37.75 -25.23
CA ALA A 237 -29.59 38.51 -26.41
C ALA A 237 -29.85 37.57 -27.59
#